data_AF-A0A238IWS4-F1
#
_entry.id   AF-A0A238IWS4-F1
#
_cell.length_a   1.000
_cell.length_b   1.000
_cell.length_c   1.000
_cell.angle_alpha   90.00
_cell.angle_beta   90.00
_cell.angle_gamma   90.00
#
_symmetry.space_group_name_H-M   'P 1'
#
loop_
_entity.id
_entity.type
_entity.pdbx_description
1 polymer ?
#
loop_
_entity_poly.entity_id
_entity_poly.type
_entity_poly.pdbx_seq_one_letter_code
_entity_poly.pdbx_strand_id
1 'polypeptide(L)'
;MRRGATLIAALMLAACASPQTARQATGALTLPPMNTFAAATLDRPTQSNAALARDFIDLTFTLENGATLPVFTRFEGPIGVRVLGRAPASLNRDLDRLLDRLGREARLDIRRVSESTEAQITIQPVTRGQIQRVAPSAACFVRPNVSNWSEYRARRNDPDTFWNRLIERRKMAIFLPRDVSPQEIRDCLHEEIAQSLGPVNDLYRLPQSVFNDDNFHTVLTGFDMLMLRTTYDGSLQSGMSRTEVMARLPAILARLNPRGGRENIASIAPVNPEWQKAITLATNPGENRSRRLNAASRAVALAAGFGATDTRLAFSHYVLGRLSLARNPDQALGHFLAAGKIYQNRPDTAIHEAHVAMQIAAFQLSAGRAEIALGLVDRNIDVVTQSEHAALLSLFLLIKSEALNVLGRLTEAKAAQTDALAWARYGFGNEADIRARVSEIRAISPRTRQDSPL
;
A
#
# COMPACT_ATOMS: atom_id res chain seq x y z
N MET A 1 5.79 61.70 71.55
CA MET A 1 4.59 62.54 71.33
C MET A 1 3.70 61.85 70.31
N ARG A 2 2.43 61.58 70.69
CA ARG A 2 1.19 61.33 69.90
C ARG A 2 1.18 60.21 68.82
N ARG A 3 0.39 59.14 69.05
CA ARG A 3 -0.94 58.79 68.43
C ARG A 3 -0.79 58.24 67.00
N GLY A 4 -1.40 57.15 66.54
CA GLY A 4 -2.44 56.21 67.02
C GLY A 4 -2.58 55.06 65.99
N ALA A 5 -3.05 53.89 66.41
CA ALA A 5 -4.32 53.27 65.98
C ALA A 5 -4.31 52.47 64.63
N THR A 6 -4.31 51.14 64.77
CA THR A 6 -5.19 50.11 64.16
C THR A 6 -5.30 49.82 62.65
N LEU A 7 -5.18 48.49 62.38
CA LEU A 7 -5.96 47.60 61.48
C LEU A 7 -5.68 47.49 59.95
N ILE A 8 -5.17 46.28 59.60
CA ILE A 8 -5.69 45.24 58.67
C ILE A 8 -5.69 45.44 57.13
N ALA A 9 -5.20 44.36 56.48
CA ALA A 9 -5.44 43.85 55.11
C ALA A 9 -4.83 44.63 53.94
N ALA A 10 -4.35 44.04 52.85
CA ALA A 10 -4.17 42.65 52.41
C ALA A 10 -3.34 42.66 51.10
N LEU A 11 -3.02 41.46 50.61
CA LEU A 11 -2.66 41.08 49.23
C LEU A 11 -1.21 41.33 48.79
N MET A 12 -0.46 40.21 48.66
CA MET A 12 0.14 39.74 47.38
C MET A 12 0.82 38.38 47.64
N LEU A 13 0.10 37.29 47.35
CA LEU A 13 0.67 35.96 47.14
C LEU A 13 0.33 35.54 45.71
N ALA A 14 1.30 35.66 44.80
CA ALA A 14 1.24 35.02 43.50
C ALA A 14 2.04 33.70 43.59
N ALA A 15 1.31 32.59 43.62
CA ALA A 15 1.84 31.24 43.65
C ALA A 15 2.29 30.80 42.25
N CYS A 16 3.46 30.16 42.19
CA CYS A 16 3.92 29.41 41.03
C CYS A 16 3.02 28.20 40.78
N ALA A 17 2.17 28.25 39.75
CA ALA A 17 1.48 27.07 39.24
C ALA A 17 2.35 26.41 38.16
N SER A 18 2.89 25.22 38.48
CA SER A 18 3.48 24.33 37.48
C SER A 18 2.38 23.75 36.59
N PRO A 19 2.57 23.59 35.28
CA PRO A 19 1.58 22.94 34.44
C PRO A 19 1.46 21.47 34.84
N GLN A 20 0.31 21.11 35.39
CA GLN A 20 -0.10 19.72 35.58
C GLN A 20 -0.22 19.08 34.20
N THR A 21 0.82 18.34 33.81
CA THR A 21 0.68 17.30 32.80
C THR A 21 -0.34 16.30 33.32
N ALA A 22 -1.51 16.27 32.71
CA ALA A 22 -2.47 15.19 32.89
C ALA A 22 -1.75 13.88 32.56
N ARG A 23 -1.35 13.13 33.59
CA ARG A 23 -1.03 11.71 33.48
C ARG A 23 -2.33 10.99 33.11
N GLN A 24 -2.66 10.96 31.83
CA GLN A 24 -3.61 9.99 31.30
C GLN A 24 -3.09 8.60 31.65
N ALA A 25 -3.95 7.79 32.28
CA ALA A 25 -3.64 6.45 32.75
C ALA A 25 -2.97 5.61 31.64
N THR A 26 -1.67 5.40 31.75
CA THR A 26 -0.91 4.45 30.93
C THR A 26 -1.21 3.03 31.38
N GLY A 27 -2.44 2.56 31.12
CA GLY A 27 -2.71 1.13 31.12
C GLY A 27 -1.88 0.47 30.02
N ALA A 28 -1.19 -0.63 30.34
CA ALA A 28 -0.57 -1.48 29.34
C ALA A 28 -1.66 -1.92 28.34
N LEU A 29 -1.42 -1.74 27.04
CA LEU A 29 -2.36 -2.18 26.02
C LEU A 29 -2.14 -3.69 25.89
N THR A 30 -3.03 -4.51 26.46
CA THR A 30 -2.93 -5.96 26.32
C THR A 30 -3.22 -6.35 24.88
N LEU A 31 -2.18 -6.71 24.13
CA LEU A 31 -2.30 -7.11 22.73
C LEU A 31 -2.60 -8.63 22.63
N PRO A 32 -3.70 -9.03 21.96
CA PRO A 32 -3.99 -10.44 21.69
C PRO A 32 -2.96 -11.04 20.72
N PRO A 33 -2.93 -12.37 20.53
CA PRO A 33 -2.10 -12.99 19.50
C PRO A 33 -2.31 -12.34 18.12
N MET A 34 -1.25 -12.29 17.32
CA MET A 34 -1.31 -11.68 15.99
C MET A 34 -2.11 -12.57 15.04
N ASN A 35 -3.08 -11.98 14.35
CA ASN A 35 -3.82 -12.65 13.29
C ASN A 35 -2.96 -12.79 12.02
N THR A 36 -3.32 -13.76 11.19
CA THR A 36 -2.71 -13.97 9.87
C THR A 36 -3.78 -14.40 8.88
N PHE A 37 -3.62 -14.02 7.61
CA PHE A 37 -4.56 -14.40 6.56
C PHE A 37 -4.45 -15.89 6.20
N ALA A 38 -5.60 -16.50 5.94
CA ALA A 38 -5.69 -17.78 5.24
C ALA A 38 -5.41 -17.58 3.74
N ALA A 39 -5.21 -18.67 2.98
CA ALA A 39 -4.99 -18.61 1.54
C ALA A 39 -6.14 -17.88 0.82
N ALA A 40 -5.81 -16.82 0.08
CA ALA A 40 -6.77 -16.12 -0.75
C ALA A 40 -7.18 -16.97 -1.97
N THR A 41 -8.38 -16.71 -2.49
CA THR A 41 -8.83 -17.28 -3.75
C THR A 41 -8.32 -16.42 -4.91
N LEU A 42 -7.95 -17.08 -6.00
CA LEU A 42 -7.51 -16.39 -7.22
C LEU A 42 -8.74 -15.82 -7.94
N ASP A 43 -8.89 -14.51 -7.91
CA ASP A 43 -9.83 -13.82 -8.81
C ASP A 43 -9.30 -13.87 -10.24
N ARG A 44 -10.19 -14.10 -11.21
CA ARG A 44 -9.78 -14.12 -12.62
C ARG A 44 -9.86 -12.70 -13.20
N PRO A 45 -8.88 -12.28 -14.02
CA PRO A 45 -8.96 -11.01 -14.74
C PRO A 45 -10.25 -10.92 -15.57
N THR A 46 -10.87 -9.75 -15.56
CA THR A 46 -12.10 -9.43 -16.32
C THR A 46 -11.81 -8.61 -17.57
N GLN A 47 -10.56 -8.17 -17.75
CA GLN A 47 -10.11 -7.34 -18.86
C GLN A 47 -10.08 -8.10 -20.17
N SER A 48 -10.25 -7.36 -21.28
CA SER A 48 -10.11 -7.92 -22.61
C SER A 48 -8.65 -8.30 -22.92
N ASN A 49 -8.45 -9.28 -23.80
CA ASN A 49 -7.10 -9.69 -24.19
C ASN A 49 -6.32 -8.57 -24.90
N ALA A 50 -7.02 -7.66 -25.58
CA ALA A 50 -6.39 -6.50 -26.19
C ALA A 50 -5.87 -5.49 -25.15
N ALA A 51 -6.65 -5.25 -24.08
CA ALA A 51 -6.21 -4.42 -22.95
C ALA A 51 -5.01 -5.06 -22.22
N LEU A 52 -5.10 -6.35 -21.90
CA LEU A 52 -4.03 -7.12 -21.27
C LEU A 52 -2.73 -7.09 -22.10
N ALA A 53 -2.82 -7.22 -23.43
CA ALA A 53 -1.65 -7.17 -24.30
C ALA A 53 -0.95 -5.81 -24.28
N ARG A 54 -1.73 -4.71 -24.31
CA ARG A 54 -1.19 -3.35 -24.20
C ARG A 54 -0.50 -3.18 -22.84
N ASP A 55 -1.20 -3.52 -21.76
CA ASP A 55 -0.69 -3.30 -20.40
C ASP A 55 0.55 -4.16 -20.14
N PHE A 56 0.60 -5.40 -20.64
CA PHE A 56 1.79 -6.24 -20.61
C PHE A 56 3.01 -5.54 -21.25
N ILE A 57 2.83 -4.91 -22.40
CA ILE A 57 3.92 -4.22 -23.09
C ILE A 57 4.40 -3.01 -22.30
N ASP A 58 3.48 -2.20 -21.77
CA ASP A 58 3.82 -1.00 -21.01
C ASP A 58 4.49 -1.33 -19.66
N LEU A 59 4.11 -2.46 -19.06
CA LEU A 59 4.72 -3.02 -17.85
C LEU A 59 6.12 -3.62 -18.09
N THR A 60 6.41 -4.06 -19.31
CA THR A 60 7.60 -4.86 -19.62
C THR A 60 8.71 -4.07 -20.33
N PHE A 61 8.33 -3.11 -21.18
CA PHE A 61 9.27 -2.42 -22.08
C PHE A 61 9.51 -0.95 -21.72
N THR A 62 9.02 -0.48 -20.58
CA THR A 62 9.21 0.89 -20.09
C THR A 62 9.51 0.85 -18.60
N LEU A 63 10.43 1.68 -18.13
CA LEU A 63 10.68 1.91 -16.71
C LEU A 63 9.85 3.09 -16.22
N GLU A 64 9.69 3.21 -14.90
CA GLU A 64 8.95 4.32 -14.26
C GLU A 64 9.45 5.71 -14.67
N ASN A 65 10.75 5.84 -14.93
CA ASN A 65 11.36 7.09 -15.38
C ASN A 65 11.15 7.37 -16.88
N GLY A 66 10.39 6.54 -17.58
CA GLY A 66 10.09 6.63 -19.01
C GLY A 66 11.16 6.02 -19.92
N ALA A 67 12.27 5.52 -19.39
CA ALA A 67 13.28 4.86 -20.20
C ALA A 67 12.73 3.54 -20.78
N THR A 68 13.00 3.29 -22.05
CA THR A 68 12.56 2.06 -22.72
C THR A 68 13.58 0.94 -22.54
N LEU A 69 13.09 -0.29 -22.44
CA LEU A 69 13.93 -1.49 -22.48
C LEU A 69 14.03 -1.96 -23.94
N PRO A 70 15.23 -2.25 -24.46
CA PRO A 70 15.38 -2.61 -25.86
C PRO A 70 14.86 -4.02 -26.17
N VAL A 71 14.91 -4.91 -25.18
CA VAL A 71 14.54 -6.32 -25.31
C VAL A 71 13.74 -6.79 -24.10
N PHE A 72 12.95 -7.83 -24.32
CA PHE A 72 12.30 -8.61 -23.28
C PHE A 72 13.35 -9.35 -22.45
N THR A 73 13.16 -9.42 -21.13
CA THR A 73 14.04 -10.17 -20.22
C THR A 73 13.23 -10.91 -19.16
N ARG A 74 13.62 -12.16 -18.90
CA ARG A 74 13.13 -13.00 -17.80
C ARG A 74 14.24 -13.94 -17.33
N PHE A 75 13.96 -14.78 -16.33
CA PHE A 75 14.80 -15.96 -16.05
C PHE A 75 14.46 -17.07 -17.06
N GLU A 76 15.46 -17.69 -17.69
CA GLU A 76 15.24 -18.77 -18.68
C GLU A 76 15.25 -20.20 -18.08
N GLY A 77 15.39 -20.32 -16.77
CA GLY A 77 15.42 -21.62 -16.07
C GLY A 77 14.73 -21.57 -14.71
N PRO A 78 14.84 -22.67 -13.93
CA PRO A 78 14.28 -22.75 -12.58
C PRO A 78 14.77 -21.61 -11.69
N ILE A 79 13.88 -21.06 -10.87
CA ILE A 79 14.15 -19.89 -10.04
C ILE A 79 14.31 -20.32 -8.58
N GLY A 80 15.55 -20.32 -8.11
CA GLY A 80 15.85 -20.41 -6.69
C GLY A 80 15.66 -19.06 -6.01
N VAL A 81 15.03 -19.06 -4.84
CA VAL A 81 14.92 -17.89 -3.95
C VAL A 81 15.58 -18.21 -2.61
N ARG A 82 16.51 -17.38 -2.16
CA ARG A 82 17.15 -17.50 -0.84
C ARG A 82 16.99 -16.24 -0.01
N VAL A 83 17.04 -16.39 1.31
CA VAL A 83 17.05 -15.28 2.26
C VAL A 83 18.40 -15.27 2.97
N LEU A 84 19.10 -14.13 2.98
CA LEU A 84 20.37 -13.97 3.70
C LEU A 84 20.16 -13.27 5.04
N GLY A 85 20.97 -13.66 6.03
CA GLY A 85 21.04 -12.98 7.32
C GLY A 85 19.78 -13.17 8.18
N ARG A 86 19.60 -12.27 9.16
CA ARG A 86 18.53 -12.42 10.15
C ARG A 86 17.18 -11.96 9.59
N ALA A 87 16.38 -12.93 9.15
CA ALA A 87 15.00 -12.71 8.74
C ALA A 87 14.09 -12.26 9.92
N PRO A 88 13.22 -11.26 9.71
CA PRO A 88 12.09 -11.00 10.61
C PRO A 88 11.20 -12.23 10.79
N ALA A 89 10.51 -12.31 11.93
CA ALA A 89 9.74 -13.49 12.31
C ALA A 89 8.64 -13.87 11.30
N SER A 90 7.97 -12.90 10.67
CA SER A 90 6.92 -13.15 9.67
C SER A 90 7.45 -13.49 8.28
N LEU A 91 8.66 -13.02 7.93
CA LEU A 91 9.17 -13.01 6.55
C LEU A 91 9.13 -14.40 5.92
N ASN A 92 9.62 -15.42 6.62
CA ASN A 92 9.73 -16.76 6.05
C ASN A 92 8.35 -17.35 5.70
N ARG A 93 7.37 -17.19 6.59
CA ARG A 93 6.01 -17.68 6.37
C ARG A 93 5.34 -16.96 5.18
N ASP A 94 5.48 -15.64 5.13
CA ASP A 94 4.89 -14.83 4.07
C ASP A 94 5.55 -15.10 2.71
N LEU A 95 6.87 -15.29 2.70
CA LEU A 95 7.63 -15.70 1.52
C LEU A 95 7.18 -17.08 1.03
N ASP A 96 7.14 -18.09 1.90
CA ASP A 96 6.78 -19.46 1.50
C ASP A 96 5.37 -19.48 0.89
N ARG A 97 4.43 -18.74 1.49
CA ARG A 97 3.07 -18.58 0.95
C ARG A 97 3.06 -17.89 -0.41
N LEU A 98 3.85 -16.84 -0.62
CA LEU A 98 3.96 -16.16 -1.90
C LEU A 98 4.55 -17.08 -2.98
N LEU A 99 5.62 -17.82 -2.66
CA LEU A 99 6.24 -18.75 -3.61
C LEU A 99 5.27 -19.89 -4.00
N ASP A 100 4.51 -20.41 -3.04
CA ASP A 100 3.45 -21.40 -3.33
C ASP A 100 2.37 -20.85 -4.25
N ARG A 101 1.99 -19.59 -4.10
CA ARG A 101 1.03 -18.91 -4.99
C ARG A 101 1.63 -18.71 -6.38
N LEU A 102 2.86 -18.22 -6.49
CA LEU A 102 3.55 -18.03 -7.76
C LEU A 102 3.68 -19.35 -8.54
N GLY A 103 4.02 -20.45 -7.84
CA GLY A 103 4.07 -21.79 -8.43
C GLY A 103 2.71 -22.30 -8.90
N ARG A 104 1.64 -22.13 -8.11
CA ARG A 104 0.30 -22.66 -8.45
C ARG A 104 -0.49 -21.79 -9.44
N GLU A 105 -0.50 -20.48 -9.22
CA GLU A 105 -1.36 -19.51 -9.93
C GLU A 105 -0.69 -19.04 -11.23
N ALA A 106 0.60 -18.66 -11.16
CA ALA A 106 1.37 -18.21 -12.33
C ALA A 106 2.12 -19.35 -13.04
N ARG A 107 2.15 -20.57 -12.48
CA ARG A 107 2.83 -21.76 -13.04
C ARG A 107 4.33 -21.59 -13.21
N LEU A 108 4.97 -20.92 -12.25
CA LEU A 108 6.41 -20.69 -12.26
C LEU A 108 7.15 -21.87 -11.62
N ASP A 109 8.28 -22.28 -12.21
CA ASP A 109 9.25 -23.14 -11.53
C ASP A 109 10.08 -22.29 -10.58
N ILE A 110 9.49 -22.01 -9.42
CA ILE A 110 10.07 -21.16 -8.39
C ILE A 110 10.01 -21.87 -7.04
N ARG A 111 11.14 -21.88 -6.33
CA ARG A 111 11.22 -22.53 -5.02
C ARG A 111 12.22 -21.84 -4.11
N ARG A 112 11.97 -21.97 -2.82
CA ARG A 112 12.93 -21.57 -1.80
C ARG A 112 14.08 -22.56 -1.75
N VAL A 113 15.29 -22.05 -1.56
CA VAL A 113 16.50 -22.84 -1.32
C VAL A 113 17.17 -22.41 0.00
N SER A 114 18.11 -23.22 0.50
CA SER A 114 18.87 -22.86 1.70
C SER A 114 19.68 -21.59 1.48
N GLU A 115 20.02 -20.90 2.57
CA GLU A 115 20.89 -19.72 2.54
C GLU A 115 22.25 -20.00 1.86
N SER A 116 22.78 -21.21 2.06
CA SER A 116 24.05 -21.68 1.51
C SER A 116 24.03 -22.01 0.01
N THR A 117 22.84 -22.19 -0.58
CA THR A 117 22.70 -22.54 -2.01
C THR A 117 22.69 -21.26 -2.85
N GLU A 118 23.37 -21.25 -4.00
CA GLU A 118 23.25 -20.13 -4.95
C GLU A 118 21.82 -20.07 -5.52
N ALA A 119 21.29 -18.86 -5.68
CA ALA A 119 19.91 -18.62 -6.05
C ALA A 119 19.83 -17.45 -7.05
N GLN A 120 18.86 -17.53 -7.96
CA GLN A 120 18.57 -16.47 -8.94
C GLN A 120 18.06 -15.20 -8.25
N ILE A 121 17.28 -15.35 -7.17
CA ILE A 121 16.79 -14.23 -6.36
C ILE A 121 17.36 -14.35 -4.94
N THR A 122 18.00 -13.30 -4.47
CA THR A 122 18.48 -13.18 -3.10
C THR A 122 17.74 -12.08 -2.37
N ILE A 123 17.01 -12.43 -1.32
CA ILE A 123 16.33 -11.48 -0.43
C ILE A 123 17.24 -11.22 0.76
N GLN A 124 17.56 -9.95 1.02
CA GLN A 124 18.37 -9.57 2.17
C GLN A 124 17.68 -8.47 2.99
N PRO A 125 17.18 -8.80 4.19
CA PRO A 125 16.64 -7.83 5.12
C PRO A 125 17.71 -6.85 5.62
N VAL A 126 17.50 -5.55 5.38
CA VAL A 126 18.36 -4.44 5.81
C VAL A 126 17.55 -3.48 6.69
N THR A 127 18.14 -2.43 7.29
CA THR A 127 17.30 -1.42 7.99
C THR A 127 16.71 -0.43 7.01
N ARG A 128 15.57 0.17 7.35
CA ARG A 128 14.97 1.28 6.60
C ARG A 128 15.98 2.42 6.40
N GLY A 129 16.74 2.76 7.44
CA GLY A 129 17.80 3.76 7.35
C GLY A 129 18.97 3.38 6.44
N GLN A 130 19.21 2.08 6.17
CA GLN A 130 20.17 1.65 5.15
C GLN A 130 19.64 1.92 3.74
N ILE A 131 18.36 1.60 3.49
CA ILE A 131 17.68 1.82 2.20
C ILE A 131 17.60 3.32 1.89
N GLN A 132 17.10 4.13 2.83
CA GLN A 132 16.88 5.57 2.61
C GLN A 132 18.17 6.36 2.31
N ARG A 133 19.35 5.84 2.69
CA ARG A 133 20.64 6.47 2.36
C ARG A 133 21.03 6.33 0.89
N VAL A 134 20.48 5.35 0.18
CA VAL A 134 20.82 5.06 -1.23
C VAL A 134 19.63 5.25 -2.15
N ALA A 135 18.41 5.09 -1.63
CA ALA A 135 17.15 5.28 -2.32
C ALA A 135 16.17 5.96 -1.35
N PRO A 136 16.24 7.30 -1.19
CA PRO A 136 15.50 8.02 -0.14
C PRO A 136 13.97 7.87 -0.17
N SER A 137 13.41 7.67 -1.36
CA SER A 137 11.96 7.51 -1.58
C SER A 137 11.49 6.05 -1.54
N ALA A 138 12.40 5.08 -1.53
CA ALA A 138 12.07 3.67 -1.65
C ALA A 138 11.79 3.03 -0.28
N ALA A 139 10.73 2.22 -0.19
CA ALA A 139 10.50 1.37 0.98
C ALA A 139 11.39 0.13 0.93
N CYS A 140 11.40 -0.53 -0.23
CA CYS A 140 12.24 -1.64 -0.64
C CYS A 140 12.69 -1.39 -2.08
N PHE A 141 13.64 -2.19 -2.57
CA PHE A 141 14.00 -2.17 -3.98
C PHE A 141 14.70 -3.46 -4.40
N VAL A 142 14.54 -3.81 -5.67
CA VAL A 142 15.27 -4.85 -6.37
C VAL A 142 16.45 -4.26 -7.17
N ARG A 143 17.56 -5.01 -7.24
CA ARG A 143 18.69 -4.73 -8.13
C ARG A 143 19.18 -5.93 -8.93
N PRO A 144 19.35 -5.76 -10.26
CA PRO A 144 19.98 -6.75 -11.11
C PRO A 144 21.47 -6.97 -10.83
N ASN A 145 21.93 -8.18 -11.14
CA ASN A 145 23.34 -8.57 -11.27
C ASN A 145 24.21 -8.32 -10.03
N VAL A 146 23.60 -8.32 -8.84
CA VAL A 146 24.27 -8.26 -7.54
C VAL A 146 23.69 -9.32 -6.60
N SER A 147 24.51 -9.80 -5.66
CA SER A 147 24.17 -10.96 -4.83
C SER A 147 23.78 -10.59 -3.39
N ASN A 148 24.17 -9.40 -2.91
CA ASN A 148 23.94 -8.95 -1.54
C ASN A 148 24.17 -7.43 -1.41
N TRP A 149 23.90 -6.88 -0.22
CA TRP A 149 23.98 -5.46 0.09
C TRP A 149 25.39 -4.88 -0.07
N SER A 150 26.43 -5.65 0.27
CA SER A 150 27.82 -5.19 0.16
C SER A 150 28.20 -5.02 -1.31
N GLU A 151 27.89 -6.03 -2.14
CA GLU A 151 28.12 -5.99 -3.58
C GLU A 151 27.32 -4.86 -4.24
N TYR A 152 26.04 -4.71 -3.89
CA TYR A 152 25.22 -3.59 -4.37
C TYR A 152 25.89 -2.24 -4.10
N ARG A 153 26.37 -1.98 -2.87
CA ARG A 153 27.02 -0.70 -2.56
C ARG A 153 28.29 -0.46 -3.38
N ALA A 154 29.07 -1.51 -3.62
CA ALA A 154 30.29 -1.42 -4.41
C ALA A 154 30.00 -1.18 -5.90
N ARG A 155 28.93 -1.77 -6.42
CA ARG A 155 28.58 -1.78 -7.85
C ARG A 155 27.37 -0.91 -8.21
N ARG A 156 26.88 -0.05 -7.32
CA ARG A 156 25.63 0.72 -7.52
C ARG A 156 25.59 1.58 -8.80
N ASN A 157 26.76 1.97 -9.30
CA ASN A 157 26.92 2.79 -10.51
C ASN A 157 27.47 1.98 -11.69
N ASP A 158 27.65 0.67 -11.51
CA ASP A 158 28.06 -0.24 -12.57
C ASP A 158 26.90 -0.43 -13.55
N PRO A 159 27.07 -0.07 -14.85
CA PRO A 159 26.01 -0.20 -15.85
C PRO A 159 25.44 -1.61 -15.97
N ASP A 160 26.19 -2.65 -15.60
CA ASP A 160 25.70 -4.04 -15.62
C ASP A 160 24.58 -4.28 -14.60
N THR A 161 24.40 -3.38 -13.63
CA THR A 161 23.33 -3.43 -12.63
C THR A 161 22.07 -2.66 -13.06
N PHE A 162 22.07 -2.04 -14.25
CA PHE A 162 20.94 -1.24 -14.72
C PHE A 162 19.92 -2.09 -15.49
N TRP A 163 18.64 -1.89 -15.20
CA TRP A 163 17.54 -2.62 -15.83
C TRP A 163 17.55 -2.55 -17.37
N ASN A 164 17.82 -1.38 -17.93
CA ASN A 164 17.84 -1.14 -19.38
C ASN A 164 19.06 -1.74 -20.09
N ARG A 165 20.01 -2.34 -19.35
CA ARG A 165 21.18 -3.03 -19.91
C ARG A 165 21.02 -4.55 -19.90
N LEU A 166 19.98 -5.07 -19.27
CA LEU A 166 19.74 -6.50 -19.22
C LEU A 166 19.35 -7.04 -20.60
N ILE A 167 19.97 -8.16 -20.96
CA ILE A 167 19.56 -9.00 -22.10
C ILE A 167 18.87 -10.29 -21.64
N GLU A 168 19.05 -10.66 -20.36
CA GLU A 168 18.49 -11.83 -19.68
C GLU A 168 18.55 -11.56 -18.17
N ARG A 169 17.62 -12.11 -17.39
CA ARG A 169 17.69 -12.06 -15.92
C ARG A 169 18.40 -13.30 -15.41
N ARG A 170 19.51 -13.12 -14.69
CA ARG A 170 20.30 -14.21 -14.12
C ARG A 170 20.41 -14.14 -12.61
N LYS A 171 20.43 -12.92 -12.09
CA LYS A 171 20.65 -12.64 -10.67
C LYS A 171 19.94 -11.36 -10.27
N MET A 172 19.14 -11.42 -9.21
CA MET A 172 18.43 -10.29 -8.61
C MET A 172 18.65 -10.29 -7.10
N ALA A 173 18.93 -9.12 -6.52
CA ALA A 173 18.91 -8.92 -5.07
C ALA A 173 17.76 -8.02 -4.68
N ILE A 174 16.97 -8.44 -3.69
CA ILE A 174 15.87 -7.69 -3.10
C ILE A 174 16.31 -7.22 -1.72
N PHE A 175 16.19 -5.91 -1.48
CA PHE A 175 16.48 -5.31 -0.19
C PHE A 175 15.19 -4.76 0.41
N LEU A 176 14.79 -5.34 1.55
CA LEU A 176 13.60 -4.94 2.29
C LEU A 176 13.94 -4.48 3.70
N PRO A 177 13.15 -3.57 4.30
CA PRO A 177 13.39 -3.08 5.64
C PRO A 177 12.94 -4.14 6.67
N ARG A 178 13.81 -4.48 7.62
CA ARG A 178 13.55 -5.48 8.67
C ARG A 178 12.92 -4.90 9.94
N ASP A 179 12.87 -3.58 10.01
CA ASP A 179 12.45 -2.73 11.13
C ASP A 179 11.12 -2.02 10.86
N VAL A 180 10.22 -2.68 10.12
CA VAL A 180 8.86 -2.22 9.79
C VAL A 180 7.81 -3.30 10.12
N SER A 181 6.53 -3.04 9.85
CA SER A 181 5.45 -3.98 10.16
C SER A 181 5.53 -5.27 9.32
N PRO A 182 4.98 -6.40 9.83
CA PRO A 182 4.85 -7.63 9.04
C PRO A 182 4.17 -7.41 7.68
N GLN A 183 3.14 -6.56 7.64
CA GLN A 183 2.48 -6.22 6.39
C GLN A 183 3.43 -5.49 5.43
N GLU A 184 4.15 -4.44 5.87
CA GLU A 184 5.07 -3.69 4.99
C GLU A 184 6.20 -4.60 4.45
N ILE A 185 6.67 -5.58 5.23
CA ILE A 185 7.60 -6.61 4.74
C ILE A 185 6.95 -7.46 3.66
N ARG A 186 5.73 -7.95 3.88
CA ARG A 186 5.00 -8.79 2.92
C ARG A 186 4.72 -8.01 1.64
N ASP A 187 4.26 -6.78 1.73
CA ASP A 187 3.91 -5.95 0.58
C ASP A 187 5.17 -5.78 -0.31
N CYS A 188 6.34 -5.51 0.30
CA CYS A 188 7.64 -5.54 -0.37
C CYS A 188 8.00 -6.89 -0.98
N LEU A 189 7.72 -8.02 -0.31
CA LEU A 189 7.96 -9.35 -0.90
C LEU A 189 7.16 -9.54 -2.20
N HIS A 190 5.88 -9.15 -2.19
CA HIS A 190 5.01 -9.29 -3.35
C HIS A 190 5.48 -8.44 -4.52
N GLU A 191 5.76 -7.17 -4.30
CA GLU A 191 6.19 -6.24 -5.33
C GLU A 191 7.57 -6.61 -5.89
N GLU A 192 8.58 -6.74 -5.02
CA GLU A 192 9.97 -6.87 -5.46
C GLU A 192 10.28 -8.23 -6.08
N ILE A 193 9.61 -9.31 -5.62
CA ILE A 193 9.73 -10.62 -6.27
C ILE A 193 9.04 -10.57 -7.63
N ALA A 194 7.85 -9.99 -7.73
CA ALA A 194 7.16 -9.91 -9.02
C ALA A 194 7.93 -9.02 -10.01
N GLN A 195 8.51 -7.89 -9.55
CA GLN A 195 9.41 -7.07 -10.35
C GLN A 195 10.69 -7.82 -10.76
N SER A 196 11.25 -8.66 -9.88
CA SER A 196 12.39 -9.54 -10.21
C SER A 196 12.05 -10.56 -11.31
N LEU A 197 10.81 -11.02 -11.37
CA LEU A 197 10.31 -11.97 -12.37
C LEU A 197 9.89 -11.30 -13.69
N GLY A 198 9.40 -10.06 -13.62
CA GLY A 198 8.86 -9.21 -14.70
C GLY A 198 7.35 -9.03 -14.50
N PRO A 199 6.72 -7.83 -14.45
CA PRO A 199 7.04 -6.44 -14.88
C PRO A 199 8.25 -5.68 -14.29
N VAL A 200 8.51 -4.45 -14.76
CA VAL A 200 9.53 -3.51 -14.23
C VAL A 200 9.04 -2.06 -14.16
N ASN A 201 7.73 -1.87 -14.20
CA ASN A 201 7.09 -0.56 -14.25
C ASN A 201 5.82 -0.57 -13.41
N ASP A 202 5.44 0.60 -12.92
CA ASP A 202 4.17 0.83 -12.27
C ASP A 202 3.30 1.81 -13.08
N LEU A 203 2.02 1.49 -13.17
CA LEU A 203 1.05 2.17 -14.00
C LEU A 203 -0.20 2.53 -13.20
N TYR A 204 -0.37 3.81 -12.90
CA TYR A 204 -1.54 4.37 -12.19
C TYR A 204 -2.93 4.06 -12.80
N ARG A 205 -2.98 3.48 -14.01
CA ARG A 205 -4.21 3.12 -14.71
C ARG A 205 -4.64 1.67 -14.46
N LEU A 206 -3.92 0.91 -13.63
CA LEU A 206 -4.17 -0.50 -13.35
C LEU A 206 -4.82 -0.68 -11.96
N PRO A 207 -6.10 -0.31 -11.78
CA PRO A 207 -6.73 -0.39 -10.46
C PRO A 207 -6.68 -1.79 -9.85
N GLN A 208 -6.59 -2.85 -10.65
CA GLN A 208 -6.59 -4.24 -10.22
C GLN A 208 -5.20 -4.83 -9.90
N SER A 209 -4.14 -4.03 -9.79
CA SER A 209 -2.75 -4.53 -9.80
C SER A 209 -1.93 -3.99 -8.64
N VAL A 210 -0.98 -4.79 -8.15
CA VAL A 210 0.09 -4.30 -7.27
C VAL A 210 1.00 -3.30 -8.00
N PHE A 211 1.15 -3.42 -9.33
CA PHE A 211 1.90 -2.47 -10.16
C PHE A 211 1.13 -1.17 -10.43
N ASN A 212 0.27 -0.79 -9.50
CA ASN A 212 -0.35 0.52 -9.48
C ASN A 212 0.22 1.28 -8.30
N ASP A 213 0.86 2.40 -8.60
CA ASP A 213 1.59 3.24 -7.66
C ASP A 213 0.66 4.03 -6.68
N ASP A 214 -0.59 3.57 -6.53
CA ASP A 214 -1.54 4.05 -5.51
C ASP A 214 -1.45 3.34 -4.16
N ASN A 215 -0.72 2.20 -4.10
CA ASN A 215 -0.49 1.38 -2.92
C ASN A 215 -1.75 0.78 -2.26
N PHE A 216 -2.87 0.62 -2.97
CA PHE A 216 -4.07 0.02 -2.39
C PHE A 216 -4.08 -1.50 -2.43
N HIS A 217 -3.49 -2.11 -3.47
CA HIS A 217 -3.26 -3.55 -3.52
C HIS A 217 -1.97 -3.90 -2.79
N THR A 218 -2.09 -4.77 -1.78
CA THR A 218 -0.96 -5.17 -0.92
C THR A 218 -0.46 -6.59 -1.20
N VAL A 219 -1.18 -7.33 -2.06
CA VAL A 219 -0.84 -8.67 -2.49
C VAL A 219 -1.13 -8.83 -3.98
N LEU A 220 -0.31 -9.66 -4.66
CA LEU A 220 -0.47 -9.97 -6.07
C LEU A 220 -1.88 -10.51 -6.35
N THR A 221 -2.52 -9.90 -7.34
CA THR A 221 -3.88 -10.17 -7.80
C THR A 221 -3.89 -11.19 -8.93
N GLY A 222 -5.08 -11.57 -9.38
CA GLY A 222 -5.23 -12.38 -10.59
C GLY A 222 -4.68 -11.74 -11.86
N PHE A 223 -4.72 -10.41 -11.96
CA PHE A 223 -4.10 -9.70 -13.07
C PHE A 223 -2.58 -9.90 -13.05
N ASP A 224 -1.96 -9.69 -11.88
CA ASP A 224 -0.52 -9.82 -11.72
C ASP A 224 -0.04 -11.25 -12.01
N MET A 225 -0.79 -12.25 -11.52
CA MET A 225 -0.50 -13.66 -11.80
C MET A 225 -0.63 -14.00 -13.29
N LEU A 226 -1.59 -13.40 -14.01
CA LEU A 226 -1.72 -13.57 -15.47
C LEU A 226 -0.57 -12.90 -16.23
N MET A 227 -0.13 -11.71 -15.80
CA MET A 227 1.03 -11.04 -16.39
C MET A 227 2.28 -11.89 -16.23
N LEU A 228 2.55 -12.39 -15.02
CA LEU A 228 3.66 -13.30 -14.76
C LEU A 228 3.57 -14.59 -15.58
N ARG A 229 2.39 -15.21 -15.66
CA ARG A 229 2.19 -16.40 -16.48
C ARG A 229 2.40 -16.15 -17.97
N THR A 230 2.07 -14.94 -18.45
CA THR A 230 2.33 -14.50 -19.82
C THR A 230 3.83 -14.31 -20.05
N THR A 231 4.56 -13.68 -19.11
CA THR A 231 6.03 -13.50 -19.14
C THR A 231 6.75 -14.84 -19.31
N TYR A 232 6.27 -15.89 -18.63
CA TYR A 232 6.87 -17.23 -18.67
C TYR A 232 6.23 -18.18 -19.68
N ASP A 233 5.45 -17.68 -20.63
CA ASP A 233 4.97 -18.49 -21.74
C ASP A 233 6.14 -18.98 -22.60
N GLY A 234 6.12 -20.25 -23.01
CA GLY A 234 7.21 -20.87 -23.78
C GLY A 234 7.44 -20.28 -25.17
N SER A 235 6.52 -19.44 -25.67
CA SER A 235 6.70 -18.72 -26.93
C SER A 235 7.45 -17.39 -26.79
N LEU A 236 7.65 -16.89 -25.57
CA LEU A 236 8.50 -15.73 -25.27
C LEU A 236 9.87 -16.21 -24.78
N GLN A 237 10.92 -15.43 -25.05
CA GLN A 237 12.27 -15.66 -24.53
C GLN A 237 13.03 -14.34 -24.45
N SER A 238 14.00 -14.26 -23.55
CA SER A 238 14.86 -13.09 -23.38
C SER A 238 15.58 -12.73 -24.69
N GLY A 239 15.74 -11.44 -24.95
CA GLY A 239 16.30 -10.93 -26.20
C GLY A 239 15.27 -10.61 -27.29
N MET A 240 14.01 -11.05 -27.16
CA MET A 240 12.96 -10.66 -28.12
C MET A 240 12.70 -9.14 -28.07
N SER A 241 12.55 -8.53 -29.24
CA SER A 241 12.12 -7.13 -29.37
C SER A 241 10.66 -6.93 -28.96
N ARG A 242 10.29 -5.68 -28.68
CA ARG A 242 8.90 -5.28 -28.40
C ARG A 242 7.92 -5.78 -29.46
N THR A 243 8.27 -5.64 -30.74
CA THR A 243 7.41 -6.07 -31.87
C THR A 243 7.21 -7.58 -31.90
N GLU A 244 8.27 -8.35 -31.64
CA GLU A 244 8.20 -9.82 -31.59
C GLU A 244 7.32 -10.32 -30.44
N VAL A 245 7.42 -9.69 -29.26
CA VAL A 245 6.55 -10.01 -28.13
C VAL A 245 5.11 -9.63 -28.46
N MET A 246 4.85 -8.42 -28.96
CA MET A 246 3.52 -7.96 -29.35
C MET A 246 2.83 -8.92 -30.34
N ALA A 247 3.58 -9.47 -31.31
CA ALA A 247 3.04 -10.41 -32.28
C ALA A 247 2.58 -11.75 -31.66
N ARG A 248 3.13 -12.14 -30.51
CA ARG A 248 2.83 -13.42 -29.83
C ARG A 248 1.71 -13.30 -28.80
N LEU A 249 1.56 -12.12 -28.17
CA LEU A 249 0.59 -11.90 -27.10
C LEU A 249 -0.86 -12.32 -27.45
N PRO A 250 -1.41 -12.08 -28.66
CA PRO A 250 -2.78 -12.49 -28.96
C PRO A 250 -3.02 -14.00 -28.80
N ALA A 251 -2.10 -14.83 -29.28
CA ALA A 251 -2.22 -16.28 -29.17
C ALA A 251 -2.04 -16.77 -27.73
N ILE A 252 -1.08 -16.18 -27.01
CA ILE A 252 -0.84 -16.48 -25.59
C ILE A 252 -2.08 -16.16 -24.76
N LEU A 253 -2.60 -14.94 -24.87
CA LEU A 253 -3.73 -14.47 -24.07
C LEU A 253 -5.04 -15.16 -24.44
N ALA A 254 -5.25 -15.54 -25.71
CA ALA A 254 -6.40 -16.37 -26.09
C ALA A 254 -6.40 -17.73 -25.36
N ARG A 255 -5.22 -18.32 -25.15
CA ARG A 255 -5.05 -19.58 -24.39
C ARG A 255 -5.17 -19.37 -22.88
N LEU A 256 -4.56 -18.31 -22.34
CA LEU A 256 -4.49 -18.07 -20.90
C LEU A 256 -5.75 -17.42 -20.32
N ASN A 257 -6.43 -16.59 -21.11
CA ASN A 257 -7.65 -15.87 -20.76
C ASN A 257 -8.71 -16.01 -21.89
N PRO A 258 -9.32 -17.20 -22.06
CA PRO A 258 -10.25 -17.46 -23.17
C PRO A 258 -11.53 -16.61 -23.12
N ARG A 259 -11.88 -16.06 -21.94
CA ARG A 259 -13.04 -15.17 -21.77
C ARG A 259 -12.76 -13.71 -22.13
N GLY A 260 -11.49 -13.32 -22.31
CA GLY A 260 -11.09 -11.94 -22.60
C GLY A 260 -11.45 -11.44 -24.01
N GLY A 261 -11.91 -12.32 -24.91
CA GLY A 261 -12.38 -11.91 -26.23
C GLY A 261 -11.39 -11.06 -27.05
N ARG A 262 -11.93 -10.33 -28.04
CA ARG A 262 -11.17 -9.40 -28.91
C ARG A 262 -11.72 -7.98 -28.87
N GLU A 263 -12.41 -7.60 -27.79
CA GLU A 263 -13.07 -6.30 -27.70
C GLU A 263 -12.12 -5.14 -27.96
N ASN A 264 -12.67 -4.07 -28.55
CA ASN A 264 -11.92 -2.88 -28.91
C ASN A 264 -11.23 -2.28 -27.68
N ILE A 265 -9.98 -1.89 -27.88
CA ILE A 265 -9.21 -1.14 -26.90
C ILE A 265 -9.90 0.22 -26.71
N ALA A 266 -10.59 0.43 -25.59
CA ALA A 266 -10.98 1.77 -25.21
C ALA A 266 -9.71 2.64 -25.16
N SER A 267 -9.73 3.79 -25.87
CA SER A 267 -8.61 4.71 -25.89
C SER A 267 -8.34 5.19 -24.47
N ILE A 268 -7.21 4.80 -23.89
CA ILE A 268 -6.78 5.30 -22.58
C ILE A 268 -6.05 6.62 -22.80
N ALA A 269 -6.49 7.67 -22.13
CA ALA A 269 -5.80 8.95 -22.15
C ALA A 269 -4.34 8.75 -21.69
N PRO A 270 -3.33 9.21 -22.47
CA PRO A 270 -1.93 9.01 -22.16
C PRO A 270 -1.60 9.56 -20.76
N VAL A 271 -0.57 9.00 -20.14
CA VAL A 271 -0.09 9.52 -18.86
C VAL A 271 0.35 10.97 -19.06
N ASN A 272 -0.20 11.88 -18.26
CA ASN A 272 0.22 13.27 -18.23
C ASN A 272 1.43 13.38 -17.28
N PRO A 273 2.65 13.69 -17.79
CA PRO A 273 3.86 13.75 -16.94
C PRO A 273 3.76 14.79 -15.82
N GLU A 274 3.04 15.90 -16.07
CA GLU A 274 2.82 16.93 -15.05
C GLU A 274 1.90 16.43 -13.94
N TRP A 275 0.93 15.58 -14.27
CA TRP A 275 0.09 14.93 -13.27
C TRP A 275 0.91 13.95 -12.43
N GLN A 276 1.73 13.11 -13.07
CA GLN A 276 2.58 12.15 -12.38
C GLN A 276 3.53 12.85 -11.40
N LYS A 277 4.20 13.93 -11.83
CA LYS A 277 5.04 14.74 -10.95
C LYS A 277 4.25 15.34 -9.77
N ALA A 278 3.03 15.82 -10.01
CA ALA A 278 2.19 16.41 -8.98
C ALA A 278 1.72 15.36 -7.96
N ILE A 279 1.29 14.17 -8.41
CA ILE A 279 0.79 13.12 -7.52
C ILE A 279 1.94 12.51 -6.71
N THR A 280 3.10 12.23 -7.30
CA THR A 280 4.29 11.75 -6.58
C THR A 280 4.74 12.75 -5.51
N LEU A 281 4.72 14.05 -5.82
CA LEU A 281 5.05 15.08 -4.83
C LEU A 281 4.00 15.13 -3.70
N ALA A 282 2.72 14.93 -4.00
CA ALA A 282 1.65 14.93 -3.02
C ALA A 282 1.72 13.72 -2.07
N THR A 283 2.13 12.55 -2.55
CA THR A 283 2.20 11.31 -1.78
C THR A 283 3.51 11.18 -0.98
N ASN A 284 4.58 11.88 -1.35
CA ASN A 284 5.88 11.80 -0.66
C ASN A 284 5.81 12.29 0.81
N PRO A 285 6.02 11.42 1.81
CA PRO A 285 5.95 11.81 3.22
C PRO A 285 7.11 12.70 3.68
N GLY A 286 8.25 12.70 2.98
CA GLY A 286 9.42 13.53 3.30
C GLY A 286 9.27 15.00 2.89
N GLU A 287 8.22 15.35 2.16
CA GLU A 287 7.98 16.70 1.67
C GLU A 287 7.11 17.54 2.60
N ASN A 288 7.28 18.86 2.52
CA ASN A 288 6.51 19.80 3.34
C ASN A 288 5.01 19.71 3.05
N ARG A 289 4.18 19.64 4.10
CA ARG A 289 2.72 19.49 3.99
C ARG A 289 2.05 20.53 3.07
N SER A 290 2.46 21.79 3.11
CA SER A 290 1.88 22.84 2.25
C SER A 290 2.23 22.61 0.77
N ARG A 291 3.46 22.17 0.48
CA ARG A 291 3.87 21.79 -0.89
C ARG A 291 3.06 20.58 -1.38
N ARG A 292 2.91 19.57 -0.53
CA ARG A 292 2.10 18.38 -0.82
C ARG A 292 0.65 18.72 -1.11
N LEU A 293 0.05 19.63 -0.32
CA LEU A 293 -1.34 20.07 -0.53
C LEU A 293 -1.50 20.80 -1.87
N ASN A 294 -0.59 21.72 -2.19
CA ASN A 294 -0.60 22.42 -3.49
C ASN A 294 -0.44 21.44 -4.66
N ALA A 295 0.43 20.45 -4.51
CA ALA A 295 0.64 19.40 -5.49
C ALA A 295 -0.61 18.52 -5.68
N ALA A 296 -1.29 18.15 -4.59
CA ALA A 296 -2.53 17.38 -4.64
C ALA A 296 -3.66 18.14 -5.34
N SER A 297 -3.82 19.44 -5.05
CA SER A 297 -4.78 20.30 -5.75
C SER A 297 -4.48 20.39 -7.25
N ARG A 298 -3.19 20.54 -7.62
CA ARG A 298 -2.75 20.51 -9.03
C ARG A 298 -3.04 19.15 -9.68
N ALA A 299 -2.81 18.04 -8.97
CA ALA A 299 -3.10 16.70 -9.48
C ALA A 299 -4.59 16.52 -9.80
N VAL A 300 -5.50 16.97 -8.93
CA VAL A 300 -6.95 16.94 -9.23
C VAL A 300 -7.28 17.74 -10.49
N ALA A 301 -6.75 18.96 -10.61
CA ALA A 301 -7.01 19.82 -11.78
C ALA A 301 -6.51 19.19 -13.09
N LEU A 302 -5.33 18.55 -13.08
CA LEU A 302 -4.76 17.87 -14.25
C LEU A 302 -5.51 16.57 -14.56
N ALA A 303 -5.95 15.82 -13.54
CA ALA A 303 -6.62 14.54 -13.71
C ALA A 303 -8.01 14.66 -14.35
N ALA A 304 -8.65 15.84 -14.25
CA ALA A 304 -9.90 16.11 -14.95
C ALA A 304 -9.81 15.87 -16.47
N GLY A 305 -8.62 16.03 -17.05
CA GLY A 305 -8.35 15.77 -18.47
C GLY A 305 -8.34 14.29 -18.87
N PHE A 306 -8.31 13.34 -17.92
CA PHE A 306 -8.35 11.91 -18.22
C PHE A 306 -9.78 11.39 -18.47
N GLY A 307 -10.79 12.08 -17.96
CA GLY A 307 -12.20 11.69 -18.03
C GLY A 307 -12.84 11.61 -16.65
N ALA A 308 -14.15 11.84 -16.60
CA ALA A 308 -14.91 11.97 -15.35
C ALA A 308 -15.00 10.67 -14.51
N THR A 309 -14.69 9.52 -15.11
CA THR A 309 -14.76 8.20 -14.47
C THR A 309 -13.40 7.52 -14.36
N ASP A 310 -12.29 8.24 -14.61
CA ASP A 310 -10.95 7.68 -14.57
C ASP A 310 -10.46 7.50 -13.12
N THR A 311 -9.83 6.37 -12.82
CA THR A 311 -9.35 6.04 -11.48
C THR A 311 -8.25 6.98 -11.00
N ARG A 312 -7.47 7.59 -11.91
CA ARG A 312 -6.45 8.59 -11.57
C ARG A 312 -7.05 9.87 -11.01
N LEU A 313 -8.25 10.25 -11.48
CA LEU A 313 -9.00 11.37 -10.92
C LEU A 313 -9.50 11.03 -9.52
N ALA A 314 -10.02 9.82 -9.33
CA ALA A 314 -10.45 9.33 -8.02
C ALA A 314 -9.29 9.28 -7.01
N PHE A 315 -8.12 8.78 -7.43
CA PHE A 315 -6.93 8.75 -6.59
C PHE A 315 -6.44 10.16 -6.23
N SER A 316 -6.45 11.09 -7.19
CA SER A 316 -6.11 12.49 -6.93
C SER A 316 -7.03 13.13 -5.88
N HIS A 317 -8.33 12.87 -5.97
CA HIS A 317 -9.30 13.29 -4.95
C HIS A 317 -9.04 12.64 -3.59
N TYR A 318 -8.79 11.32 -3.56
CA TYR A 318 -8.45 10.61 -2.32
C TYR A 318 -7.24 11.22 -1.62
N VAL A 319 -6.14 11.46 -2.35
CA VAL A 319 -4.91 12.08 -1.81
C VAL A 319 -5.18 13.49 -1.27
N LEU A 320 -5.91 14.32 -2.02
CA LEU A 320 -6.26 15.66 -1.58
C LEU A 320 -7.16 15.64 -0.32
N GLY A 321 -8.16 14.74 -0.28
CA GLY A 321 -9.00 14.54 0.90
C GLY A 321 -8.19 14.18 2.14
N ARG A 322 -7.27 13.21 2.01
CA ARG A 322 -6.36 12.81 3.10
C ARG A 322 -5.50 13.96 3.60
N LEU A 323 -4.96 14.80 2.71
CA LEU A 323 -4.13 15.94 3.09
C LEU A 323 -4.95 17.06 3.74
N SER A 324 -6.19 17.28 3.31
CA SER A 324 -7.08 18.33 3.83
C SER A 324 -7.71 18.00 5.19
N LEU A 325 -7.83 16.72 5.54
CA LEU A 325 -8.60 16.23 6.71
C LEU A 325 -8.33 17.00 8.01
N ALA A 326 -7.06 17.24 8.36
CA ALA A 326 -6.68 17.88 9.62
C ALA A 326 -7.05 19.38 9.72
N ARG A 327 -7.26 20.06 8.59
CA ARG A 327 -7.54 21.51 8.57
C ARG A 327 -8.94 21.85 8.09
N ASN A 328 -9.49 21.06 7.17
CA ASN A 328 -10.73 21.38 6.47
C ASN A 328 -11.53 20.09 6.24
N PRO A 329 -12.17 19.54 7.30
CA PRO A 329 -12.80 18.22 7.25
C PRO A 329 -13.98 18.15 6.27
N ASP A 330 -14.74 19.24 6.11
CA ASP A 330 -15.86 19.30 5.15
C ASP A 330 -15.35 19.24 3.70
N GLN A 331 -14.29 19.97 3.39
CA GLN A 331 -13.63 19.90 2.07
C GLN A 331 -13.06 18.51 1.83
N ALA A 332 -12.44 17.90 2.84
CA ALA A 332 -11.92 16.54 2.76
C ALA A 332 -13.03 15.53 2.45
N LEU A 333 -14.18 15.62 3.13
CA LEU A 333 -15.34 14.79 2.86
C LEU A 333 -15.82 14.95 1.41
N GLY A 334 -15.91 16.17 0.90
CA GLY A 334 -16.27 16.43 -0.51
C GLY A 334 -15.37 15.68 -1.50
N HIS A 335 -14.06 15.65 -1.24
CA HIS A 335 -13.12 14.88 -2.07
C HIS A 335 -13.27 13.36 -1.90
N PHE A 336 -13.51 12.85 -0.69
CA PHE A 336 -13.78 11.42 -0.51
C PHE A 336 -15.06 10.98 -1.21
N LEU A 337 -16.12 11.78 -1.16
CA LEU A 337 -17.36 11.51 -1.90
C LEU A 337 -17.14 11.51 -3.42
N ALA A 338 -16.33 12.45 -3.93
CA ALA A 338 -15.98 12.48 -5.35
C ALA A 338 -15.18 11.24 -5.78
N ALA A 339 -14.19 10.81 -4.99
CA ALA A 339 -13.43 9.59 -5.24
C ALA A 339 -14.33 8.34 -5.16
N GLY A 340 -15.15 8.23 -4.11
CA GLY A 340 -16.06 7.12 -3.89
C GLY A 340 -17.07 6.94 -5.02
N LYS A 341 -17.63 8.04 -5.55
CA LYS A 341 -18.54 7.99 -6.71
C LYS A 341 -17.89 7.37 -7.94
N ILE A 342 -16.59 7.59 -8.15
CA ILE A 342 -15.88 7.01 -9.30
C ILE A 342 -15.62 5.51 -9.04
N TYR A 343 -15.11 5.15 -7.86
CA TYR A 343 -14.78 3.76 -7.53
C TYR A 343 -16.01 2.85 -7.40
N GLN A 344 -17.14 3.34 -6.87
CA GLN A 344 -18.37 2.54 -6.72
C GLN A 344 -18.98 2.08 -8.05
N ASN A 345 -18.73 2.82 -9.13
CA ASN A 345 -19.25 2.48 -10.46
C ASN A 345 -18.35 1.48 -11.21
N ARG A 346 -17.43 0.82 -10.49
CA ARG A 346 -16.35 0.03 -11.06
C ARG A 346 -16.07 -1.22 -10.22
N PRO A 347 -16.33 -2.44 -10.76
CA PRO A 347 -16.07 -3.68 -10.04
C PRO A 347 -14.59 -3.91 -9.71
N ASP A 348 -13.67 -3.36 -10.52
CA ASP A 348 -12.22 -3.52 -10.38
C ASP A 348 -11.58 -2.59 -9.33
N THR A 349 -12.36 -1.78 -8.63
CA THR A 349 -11.88 -0.80 -7.64
C THR A 349 -12.49 -1.00 -6.26
N ALA A 350 -12.94 -2.21 -5.92
CA ALA A 350 -13.59 -2.49 -4.64
C ALA A 350 -12.68 -2.15 -3.44
N ILE A 351 -11.38 -2.43 -3.51
CA ILE A 351 -10.44 -2.07 -2.44
C ILE A 351 -10.21 -0.55 -2.36
N HIS A 352 -10.24 0.15 -3.50
CA HIS A 352 -10.18 1.62 -3.55
C HIS A 352 -11.41 2.24 -2.87
N GLU A 353 -12.59 1.70 -3.15
CA GLU A 353 -13.82 2.10 -2.46
C GLU A 353 -13.68 1.87 -0.95
N ALA A 354 -13.19 0.71 -0.51
CA ALA A 354 -13.03 0.42 0.90
C ALA A 354 -12.11 1.43 1.61
N HIS A 355 -11.01 1.85 0.97
CA HIS A 355 -10.15 2.91 1.51
C HIS A 355 -10.90 4.24 1.69
N VAL A 356 -11.73 4.63 0.71
CA VAL A 356 -12.58 5.83 0.79
C VAL A 356 -13.66 5.66 1.87
N ALA A 357 -14.33 4.51 1.91
CA ALA A 357 -15.38 4.18 2.85
C ALA A 357 -14.88 4.24 4.30
N MET A 358 -13.63 3.83 4.56
CA MET A 358 -13.01 3.98 5.87
C MET A 358 -12.93 5.44 6.32
N GLN A 359 -12.53 6.34 5.41
CA GLN A 359 -12.46 7.78 5.71
C GLN A 359 -13.85 8.37 5.97
N ILE A 360 -14.83 8.00 5.15
CA ILE A 360 -16.22 8.45 5.31
C ILE A 360 -16.80 7.89 6.62
N ALA A 361 -16.55 6.62 6.96
CA ALA A 361 -17.03 6.01 8.20
C ALA A 361 -16.45 6.69 9.44
N ALA A 362 -15.15 7.02 9.43
CA ALA A 362 -14.51 7.81 10.48
C ALA A 362 -15.17 9.19 10.61
N PHE A 363 -15.46 9.87 9.50
CA PHE A 363 -16.18 11.14 9.53
C PHE A 363 -17.61 10.99 10.10
N GLN A 364 -18.38 10.00 9.65
CA GLN A 364 -19.76 9.78 10.14
C GLN A 364 -19.77 9.45 11.64
N LEU A 365 -18.84 8.61 12.10
CA LEU A 365 -18.65 8.33 13.53
C LEU A 365 -18.36 9.63 14.29
N SER A 366 -17.47 10.47 13.77
CA SER A 366 -17.14 11.76 14.39
C SER A 366 -18.33 12.74 14.47
N ALA A 367 -19.32 12.57 13.60
CA ALA A 367 -20.56 13.35 13.59
C ALA A 367 -21.69 12.71 14.44
N GLY A 368 -21.39 11.65 15.21
CA GLY A 368 -22.38 10.95 16.04
C GLY A 368 -23.31 10.00 15.27
N ARG A 369 -23.06 9.78 13.97
CA ARG A 369 -23.88 8.93 13.09
C ARG A 369 -23.34 7.50 13.08
N ALA A 370 -23.37 6.87 14.25
CA ALA A 370 -22.73 5.57 14.48
C ALA A 370 -23.32 4.44 13.62
N GLU A 371 -24.63 4.43 13.37
CA GLU A 371 -25.29 3.43 12.52
C GLU A 371 -24.80 3.52 11.07
N ILE A 372 -24.60 4.74 10.55
CA ILE A 372 -24.09 4.95 9.19
C ILE A 372 -22.63 4.50 9.10
N ALA A 373 -21.82 4.84 10.10
CA ALA A 373 -20.42 4.41 10.17
C ALA A 373 -20.32 2.88 10.22
N LEU A 374 -21.13 2.23 11.05
CA LEU A 374 -21.20 0.77 11.17
C LEU A 374 -21.62 0.12 9.84
N GLY A 375 -22.65 0.64 9.17
CA GLY A 375 -23.10 0.13 7.87
C GLY A 375 -22.07 0.33 6.73
N LEU A 376 -21.24 1.38 6.78
CA LEU A 376 -20.11 1.53 5.86
C LEU A 376 -19.02 0.49 6.13
N VAL A 377 -18.74 0.22 7.40
CA VAL A 377 -17.78 -0.81 7.80
C VAL A 377 -18.23 -2.20 7.35
N ASP A 378 -19.44 -2.60 7.74
CA ASP A 378 -19.94 -3.96 7.50
C ASP A 378 -20.05 -4.28 6.00
N ARG A 379 -20.34 -3.29 5.15
CA ARG A 379 -20.38 -3.48 3.69
C ARG A 379 -19.02 -3.73 3.03
N ASN A 380 -17.93 -3.27 3.65
CA ASN A 380 -16.61 -3.30 3.03
C ASN A 380 -15.64 -4.30 3.69
N ILE A 381 -15.98 -4.83 4.87
CA ILE A 381 -15.04 -5.64 5.65
C ILE A 381 -14.57 -6.91 4.93
N ASP A 382 -15.45 -7.53 4.14
CA ASP A 382 -15.12 -8.73 3.36
C ASP A 382 -14.11 -8.41 2.25
N VAL A 383 -14.31 -7.29 1.53
CA VAL A 383 -13.38 -6.82 0.49
C VAL A 383 -12.00 -6.56 1.09
N VAL A 384 -11.93 -5.88 2.23
CA VAL A 384 -10.67 -5.57 2.93
C VAL A 384 -9.98 -6.85 3.43
N THR A 385 -10.76 -7.84 3.87
CA THR A 385 -10.23 -9.13 4.31
C THR A 385 -9.68 -9.94 3.13
N GLN A 386 -10.41 -9.97 2.01
CA GLN A 386 -10.00 -10.65 0.77
C GLN A 386 -8.77 -10.02 0.12
N SER A 387 -8.63 -8.69 0.21
CA SER A 387 -7.44 -7.97 -0.25
C SER A 387 -6.23 -8.13 0.68
N GLU A 388 -6.37 -8.89 1.77
CA GLU A 388 -5.37 -9.14 2.79
C GLU A 388 -4.72 -7.87 3.39
N HIS A 389 -5.48 -6.78 3.51
CA HIS A 389 -4.94 -5.51 3.99
C HIS A 389 -5.17 -5.34 5.50
N ALA A 390 -4.30 -5.93 6.32
CA ALA A 390 -4.45 -5.98 7.78
C ALA A 390 -4.53 -4.61 8.47
N ALA A 391 -3.74 -3.63 8.04
CA ALA A 391 -3.77 -2.28 8.58
C ALA A 391 -5.13 -1.61 8.34
N LEU A 392 -5.68 -1.72 7.13
CA LEU A 392 -7.02 -1.22 6.80
C LEU A 392 -8.10 -1.98 7.58
N LEU A 393 -8.01 -3.32 7.64
CA LEU A 393 -8.95 -4.16 8.40
C LEU A 393 -8.99 -3.77 9.88
N SER A 394 -7.82 -3.54 10.48
CA SER A 394 -7.70 -3.06 11.86
C SER A 394 -8.42 -1.71 12.04
N LEU A 395 -8.24 -0.75 11.12
CA LEU A 395 -8.92 0.55 11.20
C LEU A 395 -10.44 0.42 11.08
N PHE A 396 -10.94 -0.42 10.16
CA PHE A 396 -12.36 -0.74 10.04
C PHE A 396 -12.92 -1.31 11.35
N LEU A 397 -12.23 -2.28 11.95
CA LEU A 397 -12.65 -2.90 13.21
C LEU A 397 -12.57 -1.94 14.41
N LEU A 398 -11.59 -1.03 14.44
CA LEU A 398 -11.55 0.04 15.45
C LEU A 398 -12.74 0.99 15.32
N ILE A 399 -13.07 1.42 14.10
CA ILE A 399 -14.26 2.26 13.83
C ILE A 399 -15.53 1.50 14.23
N LYS A 400 -15.64 0.21 13.89
CA LYS A 400 -16.76 -0.66 14.29
C LYS A 400 -16.90 -0.74 15.80
N SER A 401 -15.80 -0.96 16.51
CA SER A 401 -15.77 -0.96 17.99
C SER A 401 -16.33 0.35 18.55
N GLU A 402 -15.86 1.49 18.06
CA GLU A 402 -16.32 2.80 18.54
C GLU A 402 -17.78 3.10 18.18
N ALA A 403 -18.23 2.73 16.97
CA ALA A 403 -19.64 2.84 16.59
C ALA A 403 -20.54 1.99 17.49
N LEU A 404 -20.19 0.71 17.72
CA LEU A 404 -20.94 -0.18 18.62
C LEU A 404 -20.97 0.35 20.06
N ASN A 405 -19.89 0.97 20.51
CA ASN A 405 -19.80 1.65 21.80
C ASN A 405 -20.76 2.84 21.92
N VAL A 406 -20.93 3.63 20.86
CA VAL A 406 -21.91 4.73 20.82
C VAL A 406 -23.35 4.18 20.86
N LEU A 407 -23.58 3.03 20.23
CA LEU A 407 -24.89 2.35 20.17
C LEU A 407 -25.23 1.51 21.42
N GLY A 408 -24.37 1.49 22.44
CA GLY A 408 -24.58 0.69 23.65
C GLY A 408 -24.36 -0.81 23.49
N ARG A 409 -23.81 -1.28 22.36
CA ARG A 409 -23.55 -2.70 22.05
C ARG A 409 -22.17 -3.14 22.58
N LEU A 410 -21.99 -3.07 23.89
CA LEU A 410 -20.67 -3.14 24.54
C LEU A 410 -19.93 -4.48 24.34
N THR A 411 -20.62 -5.61 24.38
CA THR A 411 -20.00 -6.93 24.17
C THR A 411 -19.42 -7.06 22.77
N GLU A 412 -20.17 -6.61 21.76
CA GLU A 412 -19.75 -6.64 20.36
C GLU A 412 -18.64 -5.63 20.09
N ALA A 413 -18.71 -4.44 20.72
CA ALA A 413 -17.65 -3.45 20.67
C ALA A 413 -16.33 -4.03 21.19
N LYS A 414 -16.38 -4.74 22.33
CA LYS A 414 -15.19 -5.37 22.91
C LYS A 414 -14.62 -6.47 22.02
N ALA A 415 -15.48 -7.29 21.42
CA ALA A 415 -15.06 -8.32 20.47
C ALA A 415 -14.36 -7.70 19.24
N ALA A 416 -14.98 -6.68 18.63
CA ALA A 416 -14.42 -5.96 17.50
C ALA A 416 -13.07 -5.30 17.83
N GLN A 417 -12.94 -4.71 19.03
CA GLN A 417 -11.67 -4.13 19.48
C GLN A 417 -10.58 -5.20 19.62
N THR A 418 -10.88 -6.34 20.22
CA THR A 418 -9.91 -7.43 20.38
C THR A 418 -9.43 -7.90 19.01
N ASP A 419 -10.34 -8.12 18.05
CA ASP A 419 -9.97 -8.53 16.70
C ASP A 419 -9.17 -7.44 15.97
N ALA A 420 -9.55 -6.16 16.14
CA ALA A 420 -8.82 -5.03 15.58
C ALA A 420 -7.36 -5.00 16.03
N LEU A 421 -7.11 -5.26 17.33
CA LEU A 421 -5.77 -5.29 17.91
C LEU A 421 -4.96 -6.51 17.44
N ALA A 422 -5.62 -7.65 17.19
CA ALA A 422 -4.97 -8.83 16.65
C ALA A 422 -4.46 -8.59 15.22
N TRP A 423 -5.25 -7.92 14.37
CA TRP A 423 -4.83 -7.47 13.04
C TRP A 423 -3.84 -6.30 13.07
N ALA A 424 -3.94 -5.41 14.06
CA ALA A 424 -3.03 -4.28 14.23
C ALA A 424 -1.56 -4.73 14.39
N ARG A 425 -1.33 -5.88 15.03
CA ARG A 425 0.01 -6.47 15.15
C ARG A 425 0.64 -6.83 13.81
N TYR A 426 -0.17 -7.31 12.87
CA TYR A 426 0.30 -7.62 11.52
C TYR A 426 0.43 -6.33 10.68
N GLY A 427 -0.58 -5.46 10.72
CA GLY A 427 -0.65 -4.24 9.91
C GLY A 427 0.33 -3.12 10.32
N PHE A 428 0.46 -2.85 11.62
CA PHE A 428 1.26 -1.74 12.16
C PHE A 428 2.54 -2.20 12.89
N GLY A 429 2.62 -3.47 13.29
CA GLY A 429 3.82 -4.02 13.91
C GLY A 429 3.94 -3.71 15.39
N ASN A 430 4.71 -2.67 15.75
CA ASN A 430 5.09 -2.41 17.14
C ASN A 430 3.94 -1.81 17.97
N GLU A 431 3.99 -1.98 19.30
CA GLU A 431 2.93 -1.53 20.21
C GLU A 431 2.72 -0.01 20.20
N ALA A 432 3.78 0.77 20.01
CA ALA A 432 3.68 2.23 20.00
C ALA A 432 2.84 2.74 18.81
N ASP A 433 3.08 2.19 17.62
CA ASP A 433 2.31 2.52 16.42
C ASP A 433 0.86 2.05 16.54
N ILE A 434 0.63 0.83 17.07
CA ILE A 434 -0.72 0.33 17.34
C ILE A 434 -1.46 1.27 18.30
N ARG A 435 -0.82 1.66 19.40
CA ARG A 435 -1.39 2.56 20.40
C ARG A 435 -1.72 3.92 19.79
N ALA A 436 -0.86 4.46 18.93
CA ALA A 436 -1.13 5.71 18.23
C ALA A 436 -2.40 5.61 17.38
N ARG A 437 -2.57 4.54 16.59
CA ARG A 437 -3.78 4.33 15.76
C ARG A 437 -5.05 4.14 16.58
N VAL A 438 -4.96 3.38 17.67
CA VAL A 438 -6.10 3.21 18.61
C VAL A 438 -6.50 4.55 19.20
N SER A 439 -5.53 5.37 19.63
CA SER A 439 -5.80 6.69 20.19
C SER A 439 -6.40 7.65 19.16
N GLU A 440 -5.93 7.64 17.91
CA GLU A 440 -6.48 8.45 16.82
C GLU A 440 -7.97 8.12 16.56
N ILE A 441 -8.32 6.83 16.45
CA ILE A 441 -9.71 6.41 16.21
C ILE A 441 -10.60 6.65 17.44
N ARG A 442 -10.08 6.47 18.65
CA ARG A 442 -10.83 6.81 19.86
C ARG A 442 -11.12 8.31 19.91
N ALA A 443 -10.13 9.17 19.64
CA ALA A 443 -10.28 10.62 19.73
C ALA A 443 -11.37 11.20 18.82
N ILE A 444 -11.67 10.57 17.67
CA ILE A 444 -12.75 11.01 16.80
C ILE A 444 -14.14 10.62 17.32
N SER A 445 -14.24 9.64 18.22
CA SER A 445 -15.51 9.18 18.81
C SER A 445 -16.18 10.29 19.63
N PRO A 446 -17.50 10.51 19.49
CA PRO A 446 -18.23 11.49 20.29
C PRO A 446 -18.13 11.23 21.80
N ARG A 447 -18.01 9.95 22.20
CA ARG A 447 -17.89 9.54 23.61
C ARG A 447 -16.69 10.18 24.30
N THR A 448 -15.52 10.14 23.68
CA THR A 448 -14.30 10.71 24.27
C THR A 448 -14.27 12.23 24.23
N ARG A 449 -15.04 12.87 23.34
CA ARG A 449 -15.22 14.32 23.33
C ARG A 449 -16.11 14.83 24.47
N GLN A 450 -17.03 13.99 24.97
CA GLN A 450 -17.85 14.33 26.14
C GLN A 450 -17.07 14.22 27.46
N ASP A 451 -16.04 13.35 27.52
CA ASP A 451 -15.20 13.13 28.71
C ASP A 451 -14.01 14.11 28.84
N SER A 452 -13.84 15.05 27.90
CA SER A 452 -12.85 16.14 27.98
C SER A 452 -13.58 17.49 28.05
N PRO A 453 -13.94 17.99 29.25
CA PRO A 453 -14.41 19.36 29.38
C PRO A 453 -13.24 20.31 29.02
N LEU A 454 -13.59 21.35 28.25
CA LEU A 454 -12.69 22.44 27.84
C LEU A 454 -11.88 23.03 28.99
#